data_AF-A0A6A5QAZ5-F1
#
_entry.id   AF-A0A6A5QAZ5-F1
#
_cell.length_a   1.000
_cell.length_b   1.000
_cell.length_c   1.000
_cell.angle_alpha   90.00
_cell.angle_beta   90.00
_cell.angle_gamma   90.00
#
_symmetry.space_group_name_H-M   'P 1'
#
loop_
_entity.id
_entity.type
_entity.pdbx_description
1 polymer ?
#
loop_
_entity_poly.entity_id
_entity_poly.type
_entity_poly.pdbx_seq_one_letter_code
_entity_poly.pdbx_strand_id
1 'polypeptide(L)'
;MSTTSTTKRARVVQLYCPEYDVTTSNFMITPSMEYNDVLVHVRASFRGHNLDDIRLCDINGEPLYDNDDSPSCFSAVVSGERILIAVGDERIRPEPELKVEMFLEDDSLPKPLRKLSREDRRNHLRSLRRADALPRLNILRLTLPHSDVISALTELDKANDYKMSRTYSTHASHRIITSNWHVKKMFNADLKCLATIAILSGATCGQSLVIEDMLIDAMLARRQRDGVTDGVSAEDAREVMLDLYSRAGGVGSVWPETKVNHTMGQRKEKKGAYEKAKKKEAKAGLEDTEDADVVARRSGQEVDKLAGRLGKARVPDDRVLESDDEDEDEVKPPGRKRWA
;
A
#
# COMPACT_ATOMS: atom_id res chain seq x y z
N MET A 1 3.04 16.33 19.61
CA MET A 1 4.27 17.06 19.24
C MET A 1 3.86 18.18 18.29
N SER A 2 4.09 19.43 18.68
CA SER A 2 3.76 20.61 17.89
C SER A 2 4.49 20.54 16.55
N THR A 3 3.75 20.50 15.45
CA THR A 3 4.29 20.60 14.10
C THR A 3 4.76 22.02 13.91
N THR A 4 6.07 22.25 14.04
CA THR A 4 6.68 23.49 13.57
C THR A 4 6.34 23.64 12.10
N SER A 5 5.53 24.65 11.78
CA SER A 5 5.32 25.18 10.43
C SER A 5 6.68 25.49 9.82
N THR A 6 7.24 24.53 9.10
CA THR A 6 8.42 24.75 8.26
C THR A 6 7.97 25.72 7.19
N THR A 7 8.43 26.96 7.28
CA THR A 7 8.17 28.00 6.29
C THR A 7 8.65 27.47 4.95
N LYS A 8 7.71 27.08 4.07
CA LYS A 8 8.04 26.61 2.72
C LYS A 8 8.85 27.74 2.06
N ARG A 9 10.02 27.42 1.53
CA ARG A 9 10.90 28.37 0.82
C ARG A 9 10.66 28.28 -0.68
N ALA A 10 11.06 29.32 -1.43
CA ALA A 10 11.10 29.22 -2.87
C ALA A 10 12.02 28.08 -3.30
N ARG A 11 11.59 27.33 -4.32
CA ARG A 11 12.27 26.15 -4.87
C ARG A 11 12.69 26.47 -6.29
N VAL A 12 13.94 26.20 -6.62
CA VAL A 12 14.45 26.35 -7.99
C VAL A 12 14.59 24.96 -8.58
N VAL A 13 13.89 24.69 -9.67
CA VAL A 13 13.84 23.37 -10.32
C VAL A 13 14.24 23.47 -11.79
N GLN A 14 14.52 22.31 -12.39
CA GLN A 14 14.66 22.16 -13.83
C GLN A 14 13.37 21.55 -14.38
N LEU A 15 12.82 22.13 -15.45
CA LEU A 15 11.70 21.54 -16.20
C LEU A 15 12.24 20.88 -17.46
N TYR A 16 11.84 19.65 -17.72
CA TYR A 16 12.19 18.95 -18.97
C TYR A 16 10.92 18.44 -19.63
N CYS A 17 10.74 18.75 -20.92
CA CYS A 17 9.65 18.23 -21.73
C CYS A 17 10.21 17.20 -22.72
N PRO A 18 9.98 15.90 -22.50
CA PRO A 18 10.51 14.85 -23.38
C PRO A 18 9.98 14.90 -24.81
N GLU A 19 8.70 15.26 -25.01
CA GLU A 19 8.08 15.29 -26.35
C GLU A 19 8.82 16.24 -27.31
N TYR A 20 9.22 17.41 -26.81
CA TYR A 20 9.93 18.41 -27.59
C TYR A 20 11.45 18.36 -27.40
N ASP A 21 11.94 17.49 -26.52
CA ASP A 21 13.33 17.44 -26.06
C ASP A 21 13.88 18.82 -25.63
N VAL A 22 13.08 19.58 -24.87
CA VAL A 22 13.44 20.93 -24.40
C VAL A 22 13.55 20.96 -22.89
N THR A 23 14.59 21.65 -22.40
CA THR A 23 14.83 21.87 -20.98
C THR A 23 14.77 23.36 -20.63
N THR A 24 13.95 23.72 -19.64
CA THR A 24 14.01 25.03 -18.99
C THR A 24 14.72 24.89 -17.65
N SER A 25 15.79 25.65 -17.44
CA SER A 25 16.52 25.66 -16.17
C SER A 25 16.13 26.86 -15.31
N ASN A 26 16.36 26.77 -14.00
CA ASN A 26 16.09 27.85 -13.02
C ASN A 26 14.61 28.26 -12.90
N PHE A 27 13.68 27.34 -13.12
CA PHE A 27 12.27 27.61 -12.92
C PHE A 27 11.98 27.72 -11.42
N MET A 28 11.35 28.83 -11.00
CA MET A 28 11.12 29.11 -9.59
C MET A 28 9.68 28.82 -9.19
N ILE A 29 9.51 27.92 -8.22
CA ILE A 29 8.23 27.66 -7.57
C ILE A 29 8.24 28.36 -6.22
N THR A 30 7.37 29.34 -6.04
CA THR A 30 7.25 30.06 -4.77
C THR A 30 6.23 29.38 -3.84
N PRO A 31 6.32 29.60 -2.52
CA PRO A 31 5.41 28.98 -1.54
C PRO A 31 3.94 29.38 -1.70
N SER A 32 3.68 30.54 -2.31
CA SER A 32 2.35 31.09 -2.54
C SER A 32 1.69 30.64 -3.84
N MET A 33 2.43 29.94 -4.72
CA MET A 33 1.87 29.45 -5.98
C MET A 33 1.06 28.18 -5.74
N GLU A 34 -0.18 28.17 -6.22
CA GLU A 34 -0.98 26.95 -6.29
C GLU A 34 -0.57 26.10 -7.50
N TYR A 35 -0.97 24.82 -7.52
CA TYR A 35 -0.62 23.92 -8.62
C TYR A 35 -1.02 24.46 -9.99
N ASN A 36 -2.21 25.07 -10.11
CA ASN A 36 -2.69 25.67 -11.35
C ASN A 36 -1.86 26.88 -11.81
N ASP A 37 -1.39 27.73 -10.88
CA ASP A 37 -0.51 28.85 -11.20
C ASP A 37 0.80 28.36 -11.80
N VAL A 38 1.35 27.29 -11.22
CA VAL A 38 2.58 26.67 -11.71
C VAL A 38 2.39 26.15 -13.12
N LEU A 39 1.26 25.51 -13.44
CA LEU A 39 0.97 25.07 -14.82
C LEU A 39 0.96 26.24 -15.81
N VAL A 40 0.36 27.38 -15.44
CA VAL A 40 0.37 28.59 -16.29
C VAL A 40 1.80 29.08 -16.54
N HIS A 41 2.63 29.11 -15.50
CA HIS A 41 4.04 29.52 -15.62
C HIS A 41 4.90 28.51 -16.41
N VAL A 42 4.62 27.21 -16.29
CA VAL A 42 5.26 26.16 -17.10
C VAL A 42 4.93 26.39 -18.58
N ARG A 43 3.65 26.54 -18.93
CA ARG A 43 3.25 26.84 -20.32
C ARG A 43 3.95 28.09 -20.86
N ALA A 44 4.06 29.14 -20.04
CA ALA A 44 4.76 30.37 -20.41
C ALA A 44 6.28 30.19 -20.58
N SER A 45 6.88 29.18 -19.97
CA SER A 45 8.32 28.88 -20.08
C SER A 45 8.69 28.17 -21.38
N PHE A 46 7.74 27.43 -21.97
CA PHE A 46 7.91 26.71 -23.23
C PHE A 46 7.15 27.38 -24.39
N ARG A 47 7.12 28.72 -24.41
CA ARG A 47 6.49 29.51 -25.48
C ARG A 47 7.06 29.08 -26.85
N GLY A 48 6.19 28.57 -27.71
CA GLY A 48 6.58 28.02 -29.02
C GLY A 48 6.24 26.53 -29.19
N HIS A 49 5.88 25.85 -28.10
CA HIS A 49 5.41 24.47 -28.10
C HIS A 49 3.93 24.38 -27.74
N ASN A 50 3.23 23.37 -28.26
CA ASN A 50 1.83 23.17 -27.95
C ASN A 50 1.68 22.45 -26.60
N LEU A 51 1.33 23.18 -25.54
CA LEU A 51 1.22 22.67 -24.17
C LEU A 51 -0.18 22.90 -23.58
N ASP A 52 -1.21 22.62 -24.37
CA ASP A 52 -2.61 22.83 -23.95
C ASP A 52 -2.98 21.90 -22.78
N ASP A 53 -2.62 20.62 -22.87
CA ASP A 53 -2.83 19.62 -21.83
C ASP A 53 -1.48 19.15 -21.27
N ILE A 54 -1.16 19.57 -20.04
CA ILE A 54 0.11 19.21 -19.39
C ILE A 54 -0.08 18.67 -17.99
N ARG A 55 0.77 17.72 -17.64
CA ARG A 55 0.90 17.19 -16.27
C ARG A 55 2.33 17.30 -15.80
N LEU A 56 2.51 17.68 -14.54
CA LEU A 56 3.82 17.68 -13.91
C LEU A 56 4.09 16.27 -13.38
N CYS A 57 5.23 15.70 -13.73
CA CYS A 57 5.68 14.42 -13.23
C CYS A 57 7.01 14.57 -12.49
N ASP A 58 7.27 13.69 -11.53
CA ASP A 58 8.60 13.56 -10.96
C ASP A 58 9.57 12.89 -11.96
N ILE A 59 10.84 12.76 -11.55
CA ILE A 59 11.88 12.14 -12.38
C ILE A 59 11.59 10.68 -12.76
N ASN A 60 10.68 10.03 -12.03
CA ASN A 60 10.26 8.65 -12.28
C ASN A 60 9.02 8.58 -13.19
N GLY A 61 8.58 9.71 -13.76
CA GLY A 61 7.39 9.77 -14.60
C GLY A 61 6.07 9.72 -13.82
N GLU A 62 6.09 9.74 -12.49
CA GLU A 62 4.87 9.72 -11.68
C GLU A 62 4.24 11.12 -11.60
N PRO A 63 2.93 11.27 -11.86
CA PRO A 63 2.24 12.55 -11.72
C PRO A 63 2.40 13.14 -10.33
N LEU A 64 2.73 14.43 -10.26
CA LEU A 64 2.73 15.23 -9.04
C LEU A 64 1.31 15.75 -8.80
N TYR A 65 0.67 15.27 -7.74
CA TYR A 65 -0.67 15.69 -7.36
C TYR A 65 -0.63 16.88 -6.38
N ASP A 66 -1.68 17.69 -6.42
CA ASP A 66 -1.85 18.85 -5.52
C ASP A 66 -2.24 18.45 -4.07
N ASN A 67 -2.60 17.18 -3.84
CA ASN A 67 -2.97 16.68 -2.52
C ASN A 67 -1.76 16.05 -1.80
N ASP A 68 -1.55 16.42 -0.53
CA ASP A 68 -0.51 15.88 0.36
C ASP A 68 -0.70 14.37 0.63
N ASP A 69 -1.94 13.88 0.59
CA ASP A 69 -2.22 12.46 0.81
C ASP A 69 -1.77 11.57 -0.36
N SER A 70 -1.56 12.13 -1.56
CA SER A 70 -1.22 11.37 -2.77
C SER A 70 0.22 10.86 -2.75
N PRO A 71 0.53 9.66 -3.29
CA PRO A 71 1.87 9.06 -3.27
C PRO A 71 3.02 9.97 -3.77
N SER A 72 2.71 10.82 -4.74
CA SER A 72 3.60 11.80 -5.35
C SER A 72 2.95 13.18 -5.24
N CYS A 73 3.42 14.02 -4.31
CA CYS A 73 2.81 15.31 -4.01
C CYS A 73 3.68 16.47 -4.51
N PHE A 74 3.05 17.45 -5.16
CA PHE A 74 3.72 18.67 -5.64
C PHE A 74 4.33 19.51 -4.50
N SER A 75 3.70 19.50 -3.33
CA SER A 75 4.18 20.23 -2.16
C SER A 75 5.52 19.68 -1.63
N ALA A 76 5.82 18.42 -1.94
CA ALA A 76 7.00 17.70 -1.49
C ALA A 76 8.22 17.84 -2.43
N VAL A 77 8.06 18.47 -3.61
CA VAL A 77 9.17 18.79 -4.52
C VAL A 77 10.18 19.67 -3.78
N VAL A 78 11.47 19.37 -3.89
CA VAL A 78 12.55 20.17 -3.32
C VAL A 78 13.36 20.93 -4.38
N SER A 79 14.13 21.93 -3.94
CA SER A 79 15.00 22.71 -4.84
C SER A 79 16.10 21.84 -5.43
N GLY A 80 16.37 21.97 -6.72
CA GLY A 80 17.35 21.20 -7.48
C GLY A 80 16.77 20.00 -8.22
N GLU A 81 15.51 19.63 -7.94
CA GLU A 81 14.83 18.54 -8.64
C GLU A 81 14.61 18.86 -10.12
N ARG A 82 14.53 17.80 -10.93
CA ARG A 82 14.04 17.85 -12.30
C ARG A 82 12.59 17.36 -12.32
N ILE A 83 11.71 18.21 -12.83
CA ILE A 83 10.29 17.91 -13.08
C ILE A 83 10.14 17.61 -14.57
N LEU A 84 9.47 16.50 -14.87
CA LEU A 84 9.14 16.11 -16.23
C LEU A 84 7.77 16.69 -16.62
N ILE A 85 7.65 17.22 -17.83
CA ILE A 85 6.42 17.80 -18.36
C ILE A 85 5.81 16.82 -19.34
N ALA A 86 4.74 16.15 -18.91
CA ALA A 86 3.93 15.29 -19.77
C ALA A 86 2.96 16.16 -20.56
N VAL A 87 2.80 15.85 -21.84
CA VAL A 87 1.84 16.49 -22.73
C VAL A 87 0.80 15.46 -23.10
N GLY A 88 -0.47 15.83 -22.93
CA GLY A 88 -1.60 14.93 -23.07
C GLY A 88 -1.56 13.72 -22.13
N ASP A 89 -2.16 12.63 -22.61
CA ASP A 89 -2.31 11.38 -21.87
C ASP A 89 -1.11 10.43 -22.05
N GLU A 90 -0.10 10.80 -22.84
CA GLU A 90 1.05 9.95 -23.06
C GLU A 90 1.87 9.73 -21.77
N ARG A 91 2.36 8.50 -21.63
CA ARG A 91 3.13 8.07 -20.46
C ARG A 91 4.58 8.51 -20.62
N ILE A 92 5.06 9.32 -19.68
CA ILE A 92 6.48 9.64 -19.60
C ILE A 92 7.24 8.41 -19.10
N ARG A 93 8.26 8.01 -19.84
CA ARG A 93 9.19 6.99 -19.38
C ARG A 93 10.20 7.60 -18.40
N PRO A 94 10.42 6.94 -17.25
CA PRO A 94 11.42 7.41 -16.30
C PRO A 94 12.83 7.33 -16.89
N GLU A 95 13.64 8.34 -16.57
CA GLU A 95 15.10 8.30 -16.76
C GLU A 95 15.76 8.70 -15.43
N PRO A 96 16.54 7.81 -14.80
CA PRO A 96 17.12 6.55 -15.29
C PRO A 96 16.18 5.33 -15.23
N GLU A 97 16.64 4.22 -15.82
CA GLU A 97 15.96 2.91 -15.75
C GLU A 97 15.64 2.50 -14.31
N LEU A 98 14.52 1.80 -14.15
CA LEU A 98 14.04 1.36 -12.84
C LEU A 98 15.01 0.34 -12.22
N LYS A 99 15.58 0.70 -11.07
CA LYS A 99 16.32 -0.21 -10.20
C LYS A 99 15.37 -0.80 -9.17
N VAL A 100 15.48 -2.10 -8.91
CA VAL A 100 14.67 -2.79 -7.90
C VAL A 100 15.59 -3.31 -6.81
N GLU A 101 15.28 -3.05 -5.55
CA GLU A 101 16.15 -3.38 -4.41
C GLU A 101 15.36 -4.03 -3.27
N MET A 102 16.01 -4.97 -2.57
CA MET A 102 15.50 -5.49 -1.31
C MET A 102 15.71 -4.49 -0.19
N PHE A 103 14.63 -4.04 0.43
CA PHE A 103 14.64 -3.08 1.53
C PHE A 103 13.96 -3.71 2.74
N LEU A 104 14.73 -4.48 3.51
CA LEU A 104 14.21 -5.22 4.67
C LEU A 104 14.61 -4.59 6.01
N GLU A 105 15.64 -3.75 6.03
CA GLU A 105 16.14 -3.05 7.21
C GLU A 105 16.59 -1.64 6.85
N ASP A 106 16.51 -0.74 7.82
CA ASP A 106 16.97 0.64 7.72
C ASP A 106 17.27 1.14 9.14
N ASP A 107 18.52 1.50 9.38
CA ASP A 107 19.03 1.93 10.68
C ASP A 107 18.51 3.32 11.10
N SER A 108 17.97 4.10 10.15
CA SER A 108 17.35 5.39 10.44
C SER A 108 15.97 5.29 11.08
N LEU A 109 15.36 4.09 11.09
CA LEU A 109 14.02 3.87 11.60
C LEU A 109 14.01 3.69 13.14
N PRO A 110 12.98 4.20 13.84
CA PRO A 110 12.86 4.05 15.30
C PRO A 110 12.58 2.61 15.75
N LYS A 111 12.14 1.75 14.82
CA LYS A 111 11.89 0.31 15.03
C LYS A 111 12.07 -0.42 13.70
N PRO A 112 12.39 -1.73 13.72
CA PRO A 112 12.57 -2.50 12.48
C PRO A 112 11.38 -2.40 11.53
N LEU A 113 11.65 -2.37 10.23
CA LEU A 113 10.65 -2.21 9.16
C LEU A 113 9.46 -3.18 9.30
N ARG A 114 9.74 -4.41 9.72
CA ARG A 114 8.74 -5.46 9.97
C ARG A 114 7.72 -5.11 11.07
N LYS A 115 8.07 -4.19 11.99
CA LYS A 115 7.22 -3.71 13.11
C LYS A 115 6.54 -2.36 12.82
N LEU A 116 6.86 -1.72 11.70
CA LEU A 116 6.17 -0.50 11.30
C LEU A 116 4.71 -0.80 10.93
N SER A 117 3.84 0.15 11.21
CA SER A 117 2.48 0.12 10.67
C SER A 117 2.56 0.23 9.14
N ARG A 118 1.50 -0.15 8.43
CA ARG A 118 1.45 0.02 6.96
C ARG A 118 1.61 1.48 6.57
N GLU A 119 1.01 2.38 7.35
CA GLU A 119 1.08 3.81 7.16
C GLU A 119 2.49 4.36 7.41
N ASP A 120 3.13 4.02 8.54
CA ASP A 120 4.49 4.48 8.84
C ASP A 120 5.46 4.03 7.74
N ARG A 121 5.32 2.77 7.30
CA ARG A 121 6.15 2.21 6.23
C ARG A 121 5.93 2.93 4.91
N ARG A 122 4.67 3.16 4.54
CA ARG A 122 4.30 3.90 3.32
C ARG A 122 4.90 5.30 3.34
N ASN A 123 4.74 6.03 4.45
CA ASN A 123 5.23 7.39 4.60
C ASN A 123 6.76 7.44 4.53
N HIS A 124 7.45 6.49 5.18
CA HIS A 124 8.91 6.36 5.10
C HIS A 124 9.42 6.15 3.68
N LEU A 125 8.82 5.21 2.94
CA LEU A 125 9.23 4.93 1.56
C LEU A 125 8.95 6.10 0.63
N ARG A 126 7.86 6.83 0.85
CA ARG A 126 7.58 8.08 0.14
C ARG A 126 8.66 9.12 0.42
N SER A 127 9.08 9.28 1.67
CA SER A 127 10.18 10.19 2.04
C SER A 127 11.50 9.78 1.38
N LEU A 128 11.85 8.50 1.37
CA LEU A 128 13.04 8.00 0.67
C LEU A 128 12.97 8.28 -0.83
N ARG A 129 11.83 8.01 -1.47
CA ARG A 129 11.62 8.29 -2.90
C ARG A 129 11.77 9.77 -3.25
N ARG A 130 11.38 10.68 -2.35
CA ARG A 130 11.63 12.12 -2.52
C ARG A 130 13.10 12.48 -2.34
N ALA A 131 13.79 11.87 -1.39
CA ALA A 131 15.24 12.05 -1.23
C ALA A 131 16.01 11.56 -2.48
N ASP A 132 15.54 10.50 -3.12
CA ASP A 132 16.09 9.93 -4.36
C ASP A 132 15.87 10.81 -5.60
N ALA A 133 14.90 11.72 -5.59
CA ALA A 133 14.59 12.58 -6.74
C ALA A 133 15.75 13.55 -7.05
N LEU A 134 16.47 14.02 -6.02
CA LEU A 134 17.63 14.89 -6.15
C LEU A 134 18.81 14.26 -6.91
N PRO A 135 19.33 13.08 -6.51
CA PRO A 135 20.34 12.36 -7.27
C PRO A 135 19.78 11.71 -8.55
N ARG A 136 18.49 11.89 -8.85
CA ARG A 136 17.79 11.33 -10.03
C ARG A 136 17.85 9.81 -10.03
N LEU A 137 17.47 9.19 -8.92
CA LEU A 137 17.42 7.75 -8.79
C LEU A 137 15.97 7.26 -8.96
N ASN A 138 15.79 6.26 -9.82
CA ASN A 138 14.52 5.58 -10.00
C ASN A 138 14.56 4.20 -9.33
N ILE A 139 14.24 4.17 -8.04
CA ILE A 139 14.36 2.96 -7.21
C ILE A 139 12.99 2.50 -6.74
N LEU A 140 12.69 1.22 -6.96
CA LEU A 140 11.62 0.50 -6.29
C LEU A 140 12.18 -0.37 -5.16
N ARG A 141 11.65 -0.19 -3.96
CA ARG A 141 12.07 -0.90 -2.74
C ARG A 141 11.07 -1.97 -2.35
N LEU A 142 11.51 -3.23 -2.32
CA LEU A 142 10.73 -4.38 -1.87
C LEU A 142 10.83 -4.55 -0.35
N THR A 143 9.69 -4.48 0.33
CA THR A 143 9.62 -4.38 1.80
C THR A 143 9.21 -5.66 2.50
N LEU A 144 9.00 -6.72 1.72
CA LEU A 144 8.73 -8.07 2.22
C LEU A 144 9.76 -9.02 1.62
N PRO A 145 10.26 -10.01 2.38
CA PRO A 145 11.10 -11.04 1.83
C PRO A 145 10.28 -11.97 0.91
N HIS A 146 10.98 -12.58 -0.05
CA HIS A 146 10.38 -13.52 -1.00
C HIS A 146 9.70 -14.69 -0.30
N SER A 147 10.26 -15.17 0.81
CA SER A 147 9.67 -16.26 1.61
C SER A 147 8.24 -15.94 2.07
N ASP A 148 7.99 -14.71 2.52
CA ASP A 148 6.67 -14.30 3.03
C ASP A 148 5.66 -14.17 1.87
N VAL A 149 6.11 -13.67 0.71
CA VAL A 149 5.28 -13.55 -0.50
C VAL A 149 4.89 -14.92 -1.05
N ILE A 150 5.85 -15.84 -1.22
CA ILE A 150 5.57 -17.20 -1.70
C ILE A 150 4.68 -17.96 -0.73
N SER A 151 4.88 -17.81 0.58
CA SER A 151 3.99 -18.41 1.58
C SER A 151 2.56 -17.90 1.42
N ALA A 152 2.36 -16.59 1.26
CA ALA A 152 1.03 -16.00 1.07
C ALA A 152 0.37 -16.47 -0.24
N LEU A 153 1.13 -16.54 -1.34
CA LEU A 153 0.63 -17.05 -2.62
C LEU A 153 0.22 -18.53 -2.53
N THR A 154 1.04 -19.34 -1.85
CA THR A 154 0.75 -20.76 -1.63
C THR A 154 -0.50 -20.95 -0.76
N GLU A 155 -0.69 -20.10 0.25
CA GLU A 155 -1.90 -20.12 1.08
C GLU A 155 -3.15 -19.69 0.31
N LEU A 156 -3.01 -18.71 -0.59
CA LEU A 156 -4.09 -18.28 -1.49
C LEU A 156 -4.47 -19.40 -2.47
N ASP A 157 -3.51 -20.10 -3.06
CA ASP A 157 -3.79 -21.22 -3.98
C ASP A 157 -4.46 -22.41 -3.29
N LYS A 158 -4.25 -22.57 -1.98
CA LYS A 158 -4.88 -23.62 -1.15
C LYS A 158 -6.13 -23.14 -0.42
N ALA A 159 -6.60 -21.92 -0.68
CA ALA A 159 -7.78 -21.38 -0.03
C ALA A 159 -9.04 -22.06 -0.56
N ASN A 160 -9.87 -22.57 0.35
CA ASN A 160 -11.23 -23.00 0.02
C ASN A 160 -12.18 -21.79 -0.06
N ASP A 161 -13.40 -21.98 -0.56
CA ASP A 161 -14.40 -20.92 -0.72
C ASP A 161 -14.66 -20.14 0.57
N TYR A 162 -14.63 -20.84 1.71
CA TYR A 162 -14.76 -20.22 3.03
C TYR A 162 -13.60 -19.25 3.33
N LYS A 163 -12.35 -19.66 3.10
CA LYS A 163 -11.19 -18.78 3.28
C LYS A 163 -11.16 -17.65 2.25
N MET A 164 -11.55 -17.92 1.01
CA MET A 164 -11.65 -16.91 -0.04
C MET A 164 -12.64 -15.81 0.35
N SER A 165 -13.84 -16.19 0.82
CA SER A 165 -14.88 -15.23 1.22
C SER A 165 -14.59 -14.50 2.54
N ARG A 166 -13.84 -15.09 3.48
CA ARG A 166 -13.56 -14.47 4.79
C ARG A 166 -12.24 -13.71 4.85
N THR A 167 -11.16 -14.30 4.34
CA THR A 167 -9.79 -13.77 4.50
C THR A 167 -9.34 -12.97 3.28
N TYR A 168 -9.67 -13.47 2.09
CA TYR A 168 -9.30 -12.88 0.80
C TYR A 168 -10.47 -12.17 0.13
N SER A 169 -11.47 -11.77 0.91
CA SER A 169 -12.69 -11.13 0.42
C SER A 169 -12.38 -9.85 -0.33
N THR A 170 -13.25 -9.43 -1.24
CA THR A 170 -13.10 -8.17 -1.99
C THR A 170 -12.84 -7.01 -1.04
N HIS A 171 -13.61 -6.90 0.05
CA HIS A 171 -13.44 -5.85 1.05
C HIS A 171 -12.09 -5.93 1.76
N ALA A 172 -11.64 -7.14 2.16
CA ALA A 172 -10.36 -7.32 2.82
C ALA A 172 -9.18 -6.96 1.91
N SER A 173 -9.22 -7.43 0.66
CA SER A 173 -8.20 -7.16 -0.36
C SER A 173 -8.13 -5.68 -0.71
N HIS A 174 -9.27 -5.02 -0.94
CA HIS A 174 -9.34 -3.57 -1.17
C HIS A 174 -8.76 -2.80 0.00
N ARG A 175 -9.16 -3.13 1.23
CA ARG A 175 -8.64 -2.46 2.42
C ARG A 175 -7.13 -2.59 2.53
N ILE A 176 -6.56 -3.76 2.24
CA ILE A 176 -5.11 -3.98 2.26
C ILE A 176 -4.41 -3.12 1.19
N ILE A 177 -4.92 -3.15 -0.05
CA ILE A 177 -4.35 -2.41 -1.16
C ILE A 177 -4.41 -0.90 -0.87
N THR A 178 -5.59 -0.37 -0.55
CA THR A 178 -5.75 1.05 -0.18
C THR A 178 -4.87 1.43 1.01
N SER A 179 -4.69 0.56 2.01
CA SER A 179 -3.80 0.87 3.14
C SER A 179 -2.32 0.94 2.73
N ASN A 180 -1.87 0.09 1.82
CA ASN A 180 -0.47 0.05 1.38
C ASN A 180 -0.15 1.10 0.32
N TRP A 181 -1.08 1.37 -0.59
CA TRP A 181 -0.89 2.19 -1.78
C TRP A 181 -1.57 3.56 -1.72
N HIS A 182 -2.54 3.74 -0.82
CA HIS A 182 -3.33 4.97 -0.70
C HIS A 182 -4.06 5.37 -2.00
N VAL A 183 -4.64 4.36 -2.69
CA VAL A 183 -5.38 4.54 -3.95
C VAL A 183 -6.90 4.50 -3.72
N LYS A 184 -7.64 5.40 -4.39
CA LYS A 184 -9.11 5.53 -4.30
C LYS A 184 -9.87 4.63 -5.28
N LYS A 185 -9.29 4.35 -6.45
CA LYS A 185 -9.87 3.47 -7.48
C LYS A 185 -8.97 2.25 -7.63
N MET A 186 -9.59 1.10 -7.86
CA MET A 186 -8.90 -0.17 -8.02
C MET A 186 -9.24 -0.79 -9.37
N PHE A 187 -8.37 -1.68 -9.84
CA PHE A 187 -8.64 -2.52 -10.99
C PHE A 187 -9.92 -3.31 -10.79
N ASN A 188 -10.78 -3.34 -11.81
CA ASN A 188 -11.83 -4.34 -11.90
C ASN A 188 -11.14 -5.68 -12.16
N ALA A 189 -11.08 -6.51 -11.12
CA ALA A 189 -10.36 -7.76 -11.10
C ALA A 189 -11.18 -8.81 -10.36
N ASP A 190 -11.00 -10.08 -10.73
CA ASP A 190 -11.62 -11.18 -10.00
C ASP A 190 -11.06 -11.28 -8.57
N LEU A 191 -11.73 -12.06 -7.72
CA LEU A 191 -11.37 -12.14 -6.30
C LEU A 191 -9.92 -12.65 -6.10
N LYS A 192 -9.47 -13.59 -6.93
CA LYS A 192 -8.14 -14.18 -6.82
C LYS A 192 -7.06 -13.19 -7.25
N CYS A 193 -7.30 -12.43 -8.30
CA CYS A 193 -6.48 -11.35 -8.78
C CYS A 193 -6.39 -10.24 -7.74
N LEU A 194 -7.52 -9.78 -7.18
CA LEU A 194 -7.53 -8.79 -6.09
C LEU A 194 -6.72 -9.24 -4.88
N ALA A 195 -6.85 -10.51 -4.47
CA ALA A 195 -6.06 -11.06 -3.38
C ALA A 195 -4.56 -11.14 -3.71
N THR A 196 -4.22 -11.44 -4.97
CA THR A 196 -2.83 -11.48 -5.47
C THR A 196 -2.22 -10.07 -5.49
N ILE A 197 -2.98 -9.07 -5.98
CA ILE A 197 -2.59 -7.65 -5.94
C ILE A 197 -2.44 -7.17 -4.48
N ALA A 198 -3.27 -7.67 -3.56
CA ALA A 198 -3.13 -7.33 -2.14
C ALA A 198 -1.79 -7.81 -1.55
N ILE A 199 -1.32 -9.01 -1.94
CA ILE A 199 0.01 -9.50 -1.55
C ILE A 199 1.10 -8.61 -2.16
N LEU A 200 1.03 -8.34 -3.47
CA LEU A 200 1.95 -7.45 -4.18
C LEU A 200 2.02 -6.07 -3.50
N SER A 201 0.88 -5.47 -3.16
CA SER A 201 0.81 -4.18 -2.49
C SER A 201 1.52 -4.15 -1.14
N GLY A 202 1.53 -5.29 -0.43
CA GLY A 202 2.27 -5.43 0.83
C GLY A 202 3.77 -5.39 0.62
N ALA A 203 4.27 -5.95 -0.48
CA ALA A 203 5.69 -5.92 -0.83
C ALA A 203 6.12 -4.53 -1.35
N THR A 204 5.23 -3.82 -2.05
CA THR A 204 5.50 -2.56 -2.75
C THR A 204 4.80 -1.36 -2.11
N CYS A 205 4.78 -1.34 -0.78
CA CYS A 205 4.13 -0.30 0.00
C CYS A 205 4.56 1.11 -0.46
N GLY A 206 3.58 2.02 -0.65
CA GLY A 206 3.80 3.41 -1.08
C GLY A 206 4.27 3.63 -2.51
N GLN A 207 4.33 2.60 -3.34
CA GLN A 207 4.88 2.66 -4.70
C GLN A 207 3.86 2.16 -5.72
N SER A 208 2.62 2.68 -5.64
CA SER A 208 1.49 2.16 -6.40
C SER A 208 1.61 2.41 -7.90
N LEU A 209 2.00 3.61 -8.31
CA LEU A 209 1.97 4.01 -9.72
C LEU A 209 2.95 3.18 -10.57
N VAL A 210 4.20 2.99 -10.10
CA VAL A 210 5.15 2.08 -10.76
C VAL A 210 4.58 0.65 -10.89
N ILE A 211 3.81 0.19 -9.90
CA ILE A 211 3.24 -1.16 -9.95
C ILE A 211 2.00 -1.25 -10.83
N GLU A 212 1.13 -0.25 -10.82
CA GLU A 212 -0.01 -0.16 -11.72
C GLU A 212 0.46 -0.22 -13.18
N ASP A 213 1.51 0.53 -13.48
CA ASP A 213 2.22 0.52 -14.75
C ASP A 213 2.74 -0.88 -15.14
N MET A 214 3.48 -1.55 -14.23
CA MET A 214 3.98 -2.90 -14.50
C MET A 214 2.86 -3.92 -14.69
N LEU A 215 1.73 -3.78 -13.99
CA LEU A 215 0.56 -4.63 -14.16
C LEU A 215 -0.12 -4.41 -15.52
N ILE A 216 -0.19 -3.16 -15.99
CA ILE A 216 -0.69 -2.83 -17.34
C ILE A 216 0.23 -3.41 -18.40
N ASP A 217 1.55 -3.25 -18.26
CA ASP A 217 2.52 -3.78 -19.21
C ASP A 217 2.45 -5.32 -19.30
N ALA A 218 2.33 -6.00 -18.16
CA ALA A 218 2.12 -7.45 -18.12
C ALA A 218 0.80 -7.88 -18.78
N MET A 219 -0.31 -7.19 -18.47
CA MET A 219 -1.61 -7.42 -19.10
C MET A 219 -1.53 -7.26 -20.63
N LEU A 220 -0.85 -6.22 -21.12
CA LEU A 220 -0.69 -5.98 -22.55
C LEU A 220 0.16 -7.07 -23.22
N ALA A 221 1.26 -7.50 -22.59
CA ALA A 221 2.09 -8.60 -23.08
C ALA A 221 1.29 -9.92 -23.15
N ARG A 222 0.50 -10.22 -22.12
CA ARG A 222 -0.40 -11.38 -22.11
C ARG A 222 -1.47 -11.29 -23.19
N ARG A 223 -2.07 -10.11 -23.40
CA ARG A 223 -3.05 -9.88 -24.47
C ARG A 223 -2.46 -10.14 -25.86
N GLN A 224 -1.22 -9.73 -26.10
CA GLN A 224 -0.51 -10.00 -27.36
C GLN A 224 -0.28 -11.50 -27.58
N ARG A 225 -0.06 -12.26 -26.50
CA ARG A 225 0.16 -13.71 -26.54
C ARG A 225 -1.13 -14.52 -26.69
N ASP A 226 -2.17 -14.19 -25.93
CA ASP A 226 -3.35 -15.04 -25.73
C ASP A 226 -4.61 -14.53 -26.47
N GLY A 227 -4.54 -13.35 -27.10
CA GLY A 227 -5.54 -12.84 -28.05
C GLY A 227 -6.84 -12.28 -27.45
N VAL A 228 -7.30 -12.72 -26.29
CA VAL A 228 -8.51 -12.18 -25.62
C VAL A 228 -8.40 -12.28 -24.09
N THR A 229 -8.18 -11.15 -23.43
CA THR A 229 -8.52 -10.97 -22.00
C THR A 229 -8.75 -9.50 -21.70
N ASP A 230 -9.88 -9.20 -21.06
CA ASP A 230 -10.17 -7.86 -20.55
C ASP A 230 -9.67 -7.77 -19.11
N GLY A 231 -8.74 -6.84 -18.87
CA GLY A 231 -8.26 -6.49 -17.53
C GLY A 231 -7.09 -7.29 -16.98
N VAL A 232 -6.61 -6.84 -15.83
CA VAL A 232 -5.50 -7.43 -15.08
C VAL A 232 -5.95 -8.73 -14.42
N SER A 233 -5.18 -9.78 -14.62
CA SER A 233 -5.39 -11.13 -14.09
C SER A 233 -4.44 -11.46 -12.93
N ALA A 234 -4.72 -12.55 -12.23
CA ALA A 234 -3.83 -13.04 -11.18
C ALA A 234 -2.46 -13.51 -11.73
N GLU A 235 -2.40 -13.91 -13.01
CA GLU A 235 -1.15 -14.29 -13.69
C GLU A 235 -0.25 -13.07 -13.85
N ASP A 236 -0.78 -11.94 -14.32
CA ASP A 236 -0.03 -10.68 -14.50
C ASP A 236 0.60 -10.24 -13.18
N ALA A 237 -0.16 -10.26 -12.10
CA ALA A 237 0.35 -9.86 -10.78
C ALA A 237 1.44 -10.81 -10.26
N ARG A 238 1.37 -12.11 -10.59
CA ARG A 238 2.43 -13.08 -10.25
C ARG A 238 3.68 -12.86 -11.07
N GLU A 239 3.53 -12.60 -12.36
CA GLU A 239 4.64 -12.29 -13.26
C GLU A 239 5.39 -11.03 -12.81
N VAL A 240 4.65 -9.96 -12.48
CA VAL A 240 5.22 -8.75 -11.90
C VAL A 240 5.96 -9.04 -10.60
N MET A 241 5.39 -9.82 -9.67
CA MET A 241 6.09 -10.19 -8.44
C MET A 241 7.38 -10.96 -8.74
N LEU A 242 7.35 -11.94 -9.65
CA LEU A 242 8.52 -12.73 -10.01
C LEU A 242 9.62 -11.86 -10.63
N ASP A 243 9.27 -10.96 -11.55
CA ASP A 243 10.21 -10.01 -12.16
C ASP A 243 10.88 -9.13 -11.10
N LEU A 244 10.08 -8.52 -10.23
CA LEU A 244 10.58 -7.63 -9.17
C LEU A 244 11.58 -8.33 -8.25
N TYR A 245 11.25 -9.52 -7.75
CA TYR A 245 12.16 -10.27 -6.87
C TYR A 245 13.40 -10.77 -7.62
N SER A 246 13.29 -11.09 -8.90
CA SER A 246 14.44 -11.49 -9.73
C SER A 246 15.38 -10.31 -9.94
N ARG A 247 14.86 -9.13 -10.30
CA ARG A 247 15.63 -7.90 -10.50
C ARG A 247 16.32 -7.40 -9.24
N ALA A 248 15.68 -7.59 -8.08
CA ALA A 248 16.30 -7.29 -6.79
C ALA A 248 17.35 -8.31 -6.32
N GLY A 249 17.55 -9.43 -7.04
CA GLY A 249 18.33 -10.56 -6.52
C GLY A 249 17.74 -11.13 -5.21
N GLY A 250 16.44 -10.90 -4.99
CA GLY A 250 15.73 -11.19 -3.74
C GLY A 250 15.05 -12.56 -3.72
N VAL A 251 15.19 -13.38 -4.77
CA VAL A 251 14.60 -14.73 -4.81
C VAL A 251 15.19 -15.57 -3.68
N GLY A 252 14.30 -16.10 -2.83
CA GLY A 252 14.68 -16.87 -1.64
C GLY A 252 15.05 -16.02 -0.43
N SER A 253 14.95 -14.68 -0.53
CA SER A 253 15.19 -13.79 0.61
C SER A 253 14.27 -14.11 1.78
N VAL A 254 14.84 -13.94 2.98
CA VAL A 254 14.19 -14.04 4.28
C VAL A 254 14.46 -12.75 5.06
N TRP A 255 13.71 -12.54 6.15
CA TRP A 255 14.02 -11.43 7.06
C TRP A 255 15.44 -11.59 7.63
N PRO A 256 16.25 -10.51 7.69
CA PRO A 256 17.59 -10.59 8.29
C PRO A 256 17.54 -11.01 9.76
N GLU A 257 18.60 -11.67 10.21
CA GLU A 257 18.74 -12.22 11.56
C GLU A 257 19.05 -11.14 12.61
N THR A 258 18.07 -10.28 12.90
CA THR A 258 18.12 -9.37 14.04
C THR A 258 17.43 -9.96 15.26
N LYS A 259 17.83 -9.56 16.48
CA LYS A 259 17.18 -9.98 17.74
C LYS A 259 15.66 -9.81 17.68
N VAL A 260 15.22 -8.73 17.03
CA VAL A 260 13.80 -8.41 16.85
C VAL A 260 13.14 -9.35 15.83
N ASN A 261 13.76 -9.58 14.67
CA ASN A 261 13.19 -10.47 13.66
C ASN A 261 13.17 -11.93 14.11
N HIS A 262 14.20 -12.38 14.83
CA HIS A 262 14.29 -13.71 15.42
C HIS A 262 13.17 -13.95 16.45
N THR A 263 12.98 -13.02 17.40
CA THR A 263 11.88 -13.13 18.39
C THR A 263 10.50 -13.12 17.72
N MET A 264 10.32 -12.35 16.64
CA MET A 264 9.07 -12.38 15.87
C MET A 264 8.90 -13.67 15.05
N GLY A 265 9.97 -14.24 14.50
CA GLY A 265 9.98 -15.54 13.83
C GLY A 265 9.52 -16.64 14.77
N GLN A 266 10.17 -16.76 15.94
CA GLN A 266 9.81 -17.74 16.97
C GLN A 266 8.36 -17.60 17.45
N ARG A 267 7.84 -16.37 17.59
CA ARG A 267 6.43 -16.16 17.96
C ARG A 267 5.47 -16.65 16.88
N LYS A 268 5.75 -16.37 15.61
CA LYS A 268 4.94 -16.87 14.49
C LYS A 268 4.97 -18.40 14.43
N GLU A 269 6.14 -19.01 14.60
CA GLU A 269 6.30 -20.46 14.62
C GLU A 269 5.53 -21.11 15.78
N LYS A 270 5.64 -20.56 17.00
CA LYS A 270 4.88 -21.03 18.17
C LYS A 270 3.37 -20.93 17.95
N LYS A 271 2.90 -19.81 17.38
CA LYS A 271 1.47 -19.64 17.05
C LYS A 271 1.02 -20.65 15.99
N GLY A 272 1.82 -20.86 14.95
CA GLY A 272 1.53 -21.85 13.90
C GLY A 272 1.53 -23.30 14.44
N ALA A 273 2.46 -23.64 15.34
CA ALA A 273 2.50 -24.93 16.01
C ALA A 273 1.27 -25.15 16.90
N TYR A 274 0.86 -24.14 17.67
CA TYR A 274 -0.34 -24.18 18.49
C TYR A 274 -1.61 -24.36 17.66
N GLU A 275 -1.77 -23.61 16.56
CA GLU A 275 -2.93 -23.76 15.66
C GLU A 275 -2.97 -25.13 14.98
N LYS A 276 -1.81 -25.70 14.62
CA LYS A 276 -1.70 -27.06 14.08
C LYS A 276 -2.06 -28.12 15.13
N ALA A 277 -1.59 -27.96 16.37
CA ALA A 277 -1.92 -28.85 17.48
C ALA A 277 -3.43 -28.84 17.77
N LYS A 278 -4.03 -27.64 17.87
CA LYS A 278 -5.47 -27.47 18.08
C LYS A 278 -6.31 -28.08 16.95
N LYS A 279 -5.86 -27.97 15.70
CA LYS A 279 -6.53 -28.62 14.55
C LYS A 279 -6.40 -30.14 14.58
N LYS A 280 -5.27 -30.69 15.03
CA LYS A 280 -5.10 -32.14 15.23
C LYS A 280 -5.99 -32.66 16.35
N GLU A 281 -6.06 -31.97 17.49
CA GLU A 281 -6.97 -32.33 18.60
C GLU A 281 -8.45 -32.29 18.18
N ALA A 282 -8.86 -31.24 17.45
CA ALA A 282 -10.23 -31.15 16.92
C ALA A 282 -10.54 -32.27 15.91
N LYS A 283 -9.56 -32.75 15.15
CA LYS A 283 -9.75 -33.84 14.19
C LYS A 283 -9.76 -35.21 14.89
N ALA A 284 -8.93 -35.42 15.91
CA ALA A 284 -8.92 -36.64 16.71
C ALA A 284 -10.22 -36.82 17.53
N GLY A 285 -10.76 -35.73 18.10
CA GLY A 285 -12.05 -35.77 18.80
C GLY A 285 -13.28 -35.99 17.90
N LEU A 286 -13.10 -36.03 16.58
CA LEU A 286 -14.12 -36.37 15.57
C LEU A 286 -13.98 -37.81 15.06
N GLU A 287 -12.81 -38.45 15.21
CA GLU A 287 -12.56 -39.86 14.87
C GLU A 287 -12.91 -40.82 16.03
N ASP A 288 -13.00 -40.34 17.28
CA ASP A 288 -13.43 -41.13 18.45
C ASP A 288 -14.96 -41.10 18.71
N THR A 289 -15.76 -40.66 17.74
CA THR A 289 -17.23 -40.69 17.82
C THR A 289 -17.87 -41.60 16.78
N GLU A 290 -17.44 -42.86 16.75
CA GLU A 290 -18.30 -43.99 16.33
C GLU A 290 -18.92 -44.62 17.59
N ASP A 291 -19.84 -43.89 18.23
CA ASP A 291 -20.88 -44.45 19.11
C ASP A 291 -21.91 -43.33 19.39
N ALA A 292 -22.73 -43.10 18.37
CA ALA A 292 -23.84 -42.17 18.41
C ALA A 292 -24.99 -42.73 19.26
N ASP A 293 -24.88 -42.72 20.59
CA ASP A 293 -26.07 -42.75 21.46
C ASP A 293 -25.89 -42.31 22.93
N VAL A 294 -24.69 -41.92 23.39
CA VAL A 294 -24.48 -41.55 24.82
C VAL A 294 -24.26 -40.04 25.06
N VAL A 295 -24.00 -39.23 24.03
CA VAL A 295 -23.57 -37.83 24.19
C VAL A 295 -24.73 -36.85 24.47
N ALA A 296 -25.98 -37.21 24.15
CA ALA A 296 -27.13 -36.31 24.35
C ALA A 296 -27.50 -36.07 25.83
N ARG A 297 -26.99 -36.87 26.79
CA ARG A 297 -27.32 -36.72 28.22
C ARG A 297 -26.25 -36.01 29.06
N ARG A 298 -25.05 -35.76 28.54
CA ARG A 298 -23.99 -35.05 29.30
C ARG A 298 -23.85 -33.56 28.96
N SER A 299 -24.33 -33.12 27.80
CA SER A 299 -24.31 -31.70 27.41
C SER A 299 -25.20 -30.80 28.28
N GLY A 300 -26.20 -31.35 29.00
CA GLY A 300 -27.04 -30.59 29.91
C GLY A 300 -26.43 -30.28 31.28
N GLN A 301 -25.44 -31.06 31.75
CA GLN A 301 -24.88 -30.90 33.10
C GLN A 301 -23.67 -29.96 33.20
N GLU A 302 -22.99 -29.66 32.08
CA GLU A 302 -21.88 -28.70 32.08
C GLU A 302 -22.33 -27.25 31.87
N VAL A 303 -23.51 -27.03 31.26
CA VAL A 303 -24.06 -25.67 31.05
C VAL A 303 -24.51 -25.06 32.39
N ASP A 304 -25.08 -25.85 33.30
CA ASP A 304 -25.47 -25.39 34.64
C ASP A 304 -24.28 -25.12 35.58
N LYS A 305 -23.16 -25.85 35.41
CA LYS A 305 -21.92 -25.59 36.17
C LYS A 305 -21.18 -24.34 35.67
N LEU A 306 -21.35 -23.96 34.40
CA LEU A 306 -20.79 -22.71 33.85
C LEU A 306 -21.63 -21.47 34.22
N ALA A 307 -22.96 -21.59 34.28
CA ALA A 307 -23.85 -20.50 34.70
C ALA A 307 -23.60 -20.07 36.16
N GLY A 308 -23.32 -21.02 37.07
CA GLY A 308 -23.01 -20.73 38.47
C GLY A 308 -21.63 -20.09 38.73
N ARG A 309 -20.70 -20.16 37.76
CA ARG A 309 -19.34 -19.59 37.88
C ARG A 309 -19.16 -18.24 37.16
N LEU A 310 -20.10 -17.83 36.32
CA LEU A 310 -20.11 -16.53 35.66
C LEU A 310 -20.70 -15.38 36.50
N GLY A 311 -21.24 -15.67 37.69
CA GLY A 311 -21.83 -14.65 38.58
C GLY A 311 -20.85 -13.83 39.43
N LYS A 312 -19.54 -14.08 39.39
CA LYS A 312 -18.55 -13.40 40.26
C LYS A 312 -17.19 -13.12 39.62
N ALA A 313 -17.13 -12.84 38.32
CA ALA A 313 -15.97 -12.23 37.70
C ALA A 313 -16.37 -10.84 37.20
N ARG A 314 -16.06 -9.82 37.99
CA ARG A 314 -16.06 -8.41 37.56
C ARG A 314 -15.35 -8.31 36.22
N VAL A 315 -16.05 -7.78 35.22
CA VAL A 315 -15.42 -7.21 34.03
C VAL A 315 -14.54 -6.05 34.53
N PRO A 316 -13.22 -6.05 34.27
CA PRO A 316 -12.43 -4.84 34.37
C PRO A 316 -12.87 -3.89 33.26
N ASP A 317 -13.54 -2.83 33.67
CA ASP A 317 -13.87 -1.66 32.89
C ASP A 317 -12.59 -0.86 32.67
N ASP A 318 -11.93 -1.06 31.52
CA ASP A 318 -10.86 -0.19 31.02
C ASP A 318 -11.45 0.74 29.94
N ARG A 319 -12.29 1.68 30.40
CA ARG A 319 -12.26 3.04 29.86
C ARG A 319 -10.99 3.75 30.34
N VAL A 320 -10.68 4.90 29.70
CA VAL A 320 -9.70 5.96 30.06
C VAL A 320 -8.46 5.90 29.11
N LEU A 321 -8.21 6.85 28.18
CA LEU A 321 -8.57 8.28 28.06
C LEU A 321 -8.89 8.66 26.60
N GLU A 322 -10.13 9.06 26.34
CA GLU A 322 -10.38 10.20 25.45
C GLU A 322 -10.14 11.44 26.30
N SER A 323 -9.26 12.33 25.86
CA SER A 323 -9.12 13.67 26.45
C SER A 323 -10.22 14.54 25.85
N ASP A 324 -11.10 15.01 26.72
CA ASP A 324 -12.00 16.13 26.48
C ASP A 324 -11.19 17.36 26.06
N ASP A 325 -11.51 17.92 24.90
CA ASP A 325 -11.61 19.36 24.73
C ASP A 325 -13.03 19.59 24.21
N GLU A 326 -13.92 19.94 25.13
CA GLU A 326 -15.23 20.49 24.86
C GLU A 326 -15.06 21.88 24.23
N ASP A 327 -15.68 22.12 23.08
CA ASP A 327 -16.36 23.38 22.83
C ASP A 327 -17.65 23.04 22.07
N GLU A 328 -18.75 23.20 22.79
CA GLU A 328 -20.12 23.08 22.30
C GLU A 328 -20.37 24.12 21.20
N ASP A 329 -21.03 23.72 20.12
CA ASP A 329 -22.10 24.57 19.57
C ASP A 329 -23.20 23.73 18.93
N GLU A 330 -24.40 23.99 19.44
CA GLU A 330 -25.64 23.26 19.31
C GLU A 330 -26.29 23.50 17.93
N VAL A 331 -26.23 22.52 17.01
CA VAL A 331 -26.92 22.66 15.72
C VAL A 331 -28.41 22.29 15.85
N LYS A 332 -29.23 23.32 16.13
CA LYS A 332 -30.69 23.29 15.90
C LYS A 332 -30.99 23.03 14.42
N PRO A 333 -31.95 22.15 14.07
CA PRO A 333 -32.42 22.02 12.69
C PRO A 333 -33.60 22.97 12.43
N PRO A 334 -33.58 23.72 11.33
CA PRO A 334 -34.80 24.00 10.58
C PRO A 334 -34.56 23.72 9.10
N GLY A 335 -35.49 23.12 8.33
CA GLY A 335 -36.83 23.63 8.08
C GLY A 335 -36.93 23.98 6.60
N ARG A 336 -37.94 23.42 5.92
CA ARG A 336 -38.19 23.48 4.46
C ARG A 336 -38.65 24.87 3.95
N LYS A 337 -38.29 25.17 2.67
CA LYS A 337 -38.92 26.07 1.66
C LYS A 337 -38.77 27.59 1.94
N ARG A 338 -38.69 28.51 0.95
CA ARG A 338 -39.41 28.67 -0.33
C ARG A 338 -38.68 29.70 -1.24
N TRP A 339 -39.10 29.77 -2.50
CA TRP A 339 -38.64 30.62 -3.62
C TRP A 339 -38.49 32.12 -3.33
N ALA A 340 -37.58 32.75 -4.08
CA ALA A 340 -37.87 33.89 -4.96
C ALA A 340 -36.97 33.78 -6.20
#